data_AF-A0A7S4PG72-F1
#
_entry.id   AF-A0A7S4PG72-F1
#
_cell.length_a   1.000
_cell.length_b   1.000
_cell.length_c   1.000
_cell.angle_alpha   90.00
_cell.angle_beta   90.00
_cell.angle_gamma   90.00
#
_symmetry.space_group_name_H-M   'P 1'
#
loop_
_entity.id
_entity.type
_entity.pdbx_description
1 polymer ?
#
loop_
_entity_poly.entity_id
_entity_poly.type
_entity_poly.pdbx_seq_one_letter_code
_entity_poly.pdbx_strand_id
1 'polypeptide(L)'
;KSEGGEGEEGGTGGEVAVVDESKNPNYRKYANEEPSDPNWPRHKKHIFVLSNAGKPIFSRYGDESKLSGVMGILSAIISFADVENDTIQEIVAGPLKIVFLQKGPIYLVSVSRTQEPSADLVIQLEYVHSQILSLLTSGVNRIFENRADFDLRNLLSGTEKMFDNLLSFMDHDASVFADAIHCLPLDDAVRKSVGKILMDCRTPSVWYGMIVAKHQLVNLIRPRKHPLLPGDLHLILNFINSGASFKTNETWTPICLPRFNDQGFLHSYIKYLADDVCLMLVSTKQESFYELSTCAKKIADGLEVNVCLK
;
A
#
# COMPACT_ATOMS: atom_id res chain seq x y z
N LYS A 1 -40.69 -54.63 36.41
CA LYS A 1 -39.67 -53.69 36.94
C LYS A 1 -38.54 -53.70 35.91
N SER A 2 -38.42 -52.58 35.22
CA SER A 2 -37.68 -52.36 33.96
C SER A 2 -36.16 -52.47 34.16
N GLU A 3 -35.48 -53.21 33.28
CA GLU A 3 -34.64 -52.72 32.16
C GLU A 3 -33.43 -51.89 32.61
N GLY A 4 -32.25 -52.43 32.28
CA GLY A 4 -30.97 -51.76 32.40
C GLY A 4 -30.71 -50.85 31.20
N GLY A 5 -29.99 -49.76 31.45
CA GLY A 5 -29.51 -48.83 30.43
C GLY A 5 -28.01 -48.69 30.54
N GLU A 6 -27.34 -48.99 29.43
CA GLU A 6 -25.94 -48.74 29.13
C GLU A 6 -25.68 -47.22 29.07
N GLY A 7 -24.53 -46.78 29.57
CA GLY A 7 -24.04 -45.42 29.38
C GLY A 7 -23.17 -45.37 28.13
N GLU A 8 -23.70 -44.83 27.03
CA GLU A 8 -22.92 -44.46 25.84
C GLU A 8 -22.26 -43.09 26.04
N GLU A 9 -20.94 -43.05 25.89
CA GLU A 9 -20.14 -41.83 25.74
C GLU A 9 -20.40 -41.22 24.35
N GLY A 10 -21.18 -40.13 24.31
CA GLY A 10 -21.36 -39.30 23.13
C GLY A 10 -20.16 -38.38 22.92
N GLY A 11 -19.14 -38.87 22.20
CA GLY A 11 -18.09 -38.03 21.62
C GLY A 11 -18.61 -37.27 20.41
N THR A 12 -18.96 -35.99 20.58
CA THR A 12 -19.25 -35.08 19.46
C THR A 12 -17.94 -34.66 18.79
N GLY A 13 -17.56 -35.39 17.75
CA GLY A 13 -16.56 -34.96 16.78
C GLY A 13 -17.07 -33.72 16.03
N GLY A 14 -16.68 -32.54 16.50
CA GLY A 14 -16.86 -31.31 15.75
C GLY A 14 -15.92 -31.31 14.55
N GLU A 15 -16.46 -31.53 13.34
CA GLU A 15 -15.77 -31.18 12.10
C GLU A 15 -15.42 -29.68 12.15
N VAL A 16 -14.14 -29.38 12.31
CA VAL A 16 -13.61 -28.04 12.11
C VAL A 16 -13.76 -27.74 10.62
N ALA A 17 -14.75 -26.91 10.27
CA ALA A 17 -14.92 -26.45 8.91
C ALA A 17 -13.60 -25.81 8.42
N VAL A 18 -12.99 -26.42 7.40
CA VAL A 18 -11.80 -25.86 6.75
C VAL A 18 -12.22 -24.56 6.07
N VAL A 19 -11.92 -23.44 6.71
CA VAL A 19 -12.17 -22.11 6.14
C VAL A 19 -11.21 -21.94 4.97
N ASP A 20 -11.75 -21.76 3.77
CA ASP A 20 -10.97 -21.39 2.60
C ASP A 20 -10.40 -19.97 2.81
N GLU A 21 -9.16 -19.91 3.30
CA GLU A 21 -8.46 -18.67 3.61
C GLU A 21 -8.32 -17.74 2.39
N SER A 22 -8.43 -18.26 1.16
CA SER A 22 -8.36 -17.44 -0.06
C SER A 22 -9.52 -16.44 -0.18
N LYS A 23 -10.61 -16.65 0.56
CA LYS A 23 -11.74 -15.73 0.66
C LYS A 23 -11.53 -14.61 1.70
N ASN A 24 -10.47 -14.70 2.51
CA ASN A 24 -10.13 -13.63 3.45
C ASN A 24 -9.66 -12.40 2.66
N PRO A 25 -10.25 -11.21 2.85
CA PRO A 25 -9.82 -9.99 2.17
C PRO A 25 -8.35 -9.63 2.45
N ASN A 26 -7.75 -10.14 3.53
CA ASN A 26 -6.34 -9.95 3.90
C ASN A 26 -5.44 -11.15 3.55
N TYR A 27 -5.93 -12.09 2.73
CA TYR A 27 -5.14 -13.24 2.31
C TYR A 27 -3.91 -12.80 1.50
N ARG A 28 -2.72 -13.20 1.98
CA ARG A 28 -1.45 -13.01 1.26
C ARG A 28 -1.03 -14.33 0.64
N LYS A 29 -0.90 -14.33 -0.69
CA LYS A 29 -0.40 -15.48 -1.43
C LYS A 29 1.07 -15.72 -1.01
N TYR A 30 1.37 -16.92 -0.52
CA TYR A 30 2.71 -17.33 -0.05
C TYR A 30 3.17 -16.81 1.33
N ALA A 31 2.26 -16.33 2.18
CA ALA A 31 2.63 -15.87 3.54
C ALA A 31 3.30 -16.94 4.42
N ASN A 32 2.97 -18.21 4.21
CA ASN A 32 3.50 -19.30 5.03
C ASN A 32 4.78 -19.92 4.49
N GLU A 33 5.29 -19.46 3.33
CA GLU A 33 6.52 -20.01 2.77
C GLU A 33 7.75 -19.64 3.61
N GLU A 34 8.71 -20.57 3.67
CA GLU A 34 9.96 -20.44 4.41
C GLU A 34 11.17 -20.54 3.47
N PRO A 35 12.36 -20.03 3.84
CA PRO A 35 13.57 -20.20 3.04
C PRO A 35 13.98 -21.65 2.76
N SER A 36 13.58 -22.57 3.64
CA SER A 36 13.76 -24.02 3.50
C SER A 36 12.87 -24.62 2.42
N ASP A 37 11.76 -23.96 2.06
CA ASP A 37 10.84 -24.47 1.04
C ASP A 37 11.49 -24.39 -0.35
N PRO A 38 11.49 -25.48 -1.14
CA PRO A 38 12.14 -25.49 -2.45
C PRO A 38 11.59 -24.46 -3.46
N ASN A 39 10.36 -23.98 -3.24
CA ASN A 39 9.68 -23.02 -4.13
C ASN A 39 9.97 -21.56 -3.77
N TRP A 40 10.18 -21.24 -2.49
CA TRP A 40 10.46 -19.89 -2.04
C TRP A 40 11.66 -19.24 -2.77
N PRO A 41 12.83 -19.89 -2.90
CA PRO A 41 13.95 -19.31 -3.63
C PRO A 41 13.72 -19.26 -5.14
N ARG A 42 12.64 -19.87 -5.69
CA ARG A 42 12.31 -19.86 -7.12
C ARG A 42 11.45 -18.68 -7.54
N HIS A 43 10.92 -17.90 -6.59
CA HIS A 43 10.24 -16.65 -6.95
C HIS A 43 11.18 -15.76 -7.77
N LYS A 44 10.62 -15.10 -8.78
CA LYS A 44 11.40 -14.30 -9.73
C LYS A 44 12.03 -13.07 -9.09
N LYS A 45 11.38 -12.49 -8.07
CA LYS A 45 11.79 -11.25 -7.42
C LYS A 45 11.29 -11.21 -5.98
N HIS A 46 12.21 -11.22 -5.02
CA HIS A 46 11.94 -10.97 -3.61
C HIS A 46 12.19 -9.50 -3.29
N ILE A 47 11.40 -8.97 -2.35
CA ILE A 47 11.63 -7.65 -1.76
C ILE A 47 11.66 -7.84 -0.25
N PHE A 48 12.70 -7.30 0.37
CA PHE A 48 12.90 -7.29 1.81
C PHE A 48 13.02 -5.86 2.30
N VAL A 49 12.39 -5.58 3.43
CA VAL A 49 12.57 -4.32 4.18
C VAL A 49 12.98 -4.71 5.58
N LEU A 50 14.07 -4.08 6.05
CA LEU A 50 14.65 -4.31 7.36
C LEU A 50 15.13 -3.00 7.96
N SER A 51 15.23 -2.93 9.28
CA SER A 51 15.90 -1.79 9.92
C SER A 51 17.42 -1.92 9.82
N ASN A 52 18.13 -0.83 10.10
CA ASN A 52 19.59 -0.82 10.24
C ASN A 52 20.12 -1.74 11.35
N ALA A 53 19.27 -2.15 12.30
CA ALA A 53 19.58 -3.17 13.31
C ALA A 53 19.35 -4.61 12.81
N GLY A 54 19.00 -4.79 11.52
CA GLY A 54 18.72 -6.09 10.93
C GLY A 54 17.32 -6.65 11.22
N LYS A 55 16.43 -5.87 11.86
CA LYS A 55 15.10 -6.35 12.22
C LYS A 55 14.17 -6.37 11.00
N PRO A 56 13.42 -7.46 10.77
CA PRO A 56 12.44 -7.50 9.70
C PRO A 56 11.33 -6.46 9.84
N ILE A 57 11.01 -5.79 8.73
CA ILE A 57 9.89 -4.83 8.61
C ILE A 57 8.83 -5.36 7.66
N PHE A 58 9.24 -5.86 6.48
CA PHE A 58 8.34 -6.41 5.47
C PHE A 58 9.07 -7.41 4.56
N SER A 59 8.36 -8.41 4.09
CA SER A 59 8.80 -9.32 3.05
C SER A 59 7.69 -9.58 2.03
N ARG A 60 8.05 -9.65 0.75
CA ARG A 60 7.09 -9.93 -0.33
C ARG A 60 6.49 -11.34 -0.22
N TYR A 61 7.28 -12.32 0.20
CA TYR A 61 6.88 -13.72 0.33
C TYR A 61 7.44 -14.30 1.63
N GLY A 62 6.64 -15.13 2.29
CA GLY A 62 6.94 -15.70 3.60
C GLY A 62 6.61 -14.77 4.76
N ASP A 63 6.85 -15.29 5.96
CA ASP A 63 6.61 -14.58 7.22
C ASP A 63 7.89 -13.87 7.69
N GLU A 64 7.79 -12.57 7.99
CA GLU A 64 8.93 -11.73 8.36
C GLU A 64 9.69 -12.27 9.58
N SER A 65 8.99 -12.88 10.56
CA SER A 65 9.63 -13.44 11.75
C SER A 65 10.54 -14.62 11.42
N LYS A 66 10.12 -15.46 10.47
CA LYS A 66 10.88 -16.63 9.99
C LYS A 66 12.05 -16.24 9.07
N LEU A 67 12.00 -15.05 8.48
CA LEU A 67 13.02 -14.51 7.57
C LEU A 67 14.12 -13.70 8.29
N SER A 68 14.09 -13.63 9.62
CA SER A 68 15.09 -12.90 10.42
C SER A 68 16.54 -13.29 10.11
N GLY A 69 16.81 -14.57 9.84
CA GLY A 69 18.16 -15.02 9.48
C GLY A 69 18.64 -14.46 8.13
N VAL A 70 17.77 -14.43 7.11
CA VAL A 70 18.07 -13.86 5.80
C VAL A 70 18.32 -12.36 5.92
N MET A 71 17.45 -11.65 6.65
CA MET A 71 17.60 -10.20 6.85
C MET A 71 18.83 -9.85 7.68
N GLY A 72 19.21 -10.68 8.65
CA GLY A 72 20.48 -10.53 9.37
C GLY A 72 21.70 -10.62 8.46
N ILE A 73 21.70 -11.54 7.49
CA ILE A 73 22.76 -11.65 6.48
C ILE A 73 22.81 -10.41 5.59
N LEU A 74 21.66 -9.94 5.10
CA LEU A 74 21.58 -8.72 4.29
C LEU A 74 22.10 -7.50 5.06
N SER A 75 21.72 -7.36 6.33
CA SER A 75 22.22 -6.31 7.21
C SER A 75 23.75 -6.39 7.37
N ALA A 76 24.31 -7.59 7.57
CA ALA A 76 25.75 -7.77 7.71
C ALA A 76 26.52 -7.37 6.44
N ILE A 77 25.98 -7.70 5.25
CA ILE A 77 26.55 -7.29 3.96
C ILE A 77 26.55 -5.75 3.86
N ILE A 78 25.44 -5.11 4.21
CA ILE A 78 25.32 -3.64 4.20
C ILE A 78 26.34 -3.01 5.16
N SER A 79 26.37 -3.47 6.42
CA SER A 79 27.27 -2.95 7.44
C SER A 79 28.75 -3.12 7.10
N PHE A 80 29.12 -4.16 6.34
CA PHE A 80 30.50 -4.34 5.89
C PHE A 80 30.96 -3.20 4.96
N ALA A 81 30.09 -2.74 4.05
CA ALA A 81 30.39 -1.60 3.19
C ALA A 81 30.45 -0.27 3.98
N ASP A 82 29.54 -0.11 4.95
CA ASP A 82 29.48 1.11 5.78
C ASP A 82 30.77 1.32 6.60
N VAL A 83 31.44 0.24 7.05
CA VAL A 83 32.72 0.32 7.78
C VAL A 83 33.82 0.98 6.94
N GLU A 84 33.80 0.76 5.63
CA GLU A 84 34.74 1.35 4.67
C GLU A 84 34.29 2.76 4.21
N ASN A 85 33.25 3.33 4.84
CA ASN A 85 32.61 4.58 4.45
C ASN A 85 32.14 4.56 2.99
N ASP A 86 31.67 3.39 2.54
CA ASP A 86 31.07 3.14 1.23
C ASP A 86 29.61 2.70 1.38
N THR A 87 28.86 2.67 0.29
CA THR A 87 27.44 2.27 0.28
C THR A 87 27.22 1.25 -0.82
N ILE A 88 26.97 0.00 -0.42
CA ILE A 88 26.66 -1.07 -1.37
C ILE A 88 25.41 -0.72 -2.19
N GLN A 89 25.53 -0.82 -3.52
CA GLN A 89 24.43 -0.55 -4.45
C GLN A 89 23.84 -1.84 -5.00
N GLU A 90 24.70 -2.75 -5.49
CA GLU A 90 24.25 -4.01 -6.07
C GLU A 90 25.29 -5.12 -5.97
N ILE A 91 24.81 -6.37 -6.01
CA ILE A 91 25.59 -7.59 -6.22
C ILE A 91 24.98 -8.33 -7.40
N VAL A 92 25.82 -8.71 -8.39
CA VAL A 92 25.40 -9.50 -9.55
C VAL A 92 26.08 -10.86 -9.50
N ALA A 93 25.29 -11.92 -9.43
CA ALA A 93 25.74 -13.31 -9.38
C ALA A 93 25.02 -14.14 -10.46
N GLY A 94 25.58 -14.14 -11.68
CA GLY A 94 24.95 -14.76 -12.84
C GLY A 94 23.61 -14.09 -13.15
N PRO A 95 22.49 -14.83 -13.22
CA PRO A 95 21.17 -14.25 -13.48
C PRO A 95 20.56 -13.58 -12.24
N LEU A 96 21.19 -13.68 -11.07
CA LEU A 96 20.70 -13.08 -9.83
C LEU A 96 21.29 -11.68 -9.67
N LYS A 97 20.42 -10.71 -9.42
CA LYS A 97 20.77 -9.34 -9.07
C LYS A 97 20.19 -9.02 -7.69
N ILE A 98 21.05 -8.56 -6.79
CA ILE A 98 20.67 -8.08 -5.46
C ILE A 98 20.90 -6.58 -5.46
N VAL A 99 19.85 -5.77 -5.35
CA VAL A 99 19.90 -4.30 -5.34
C VAL A 99 19.56 -3.81 -3.95
N PHE A 100 20.36 -2.88 -3.44
CA PHE A 100 20.23 -2.31 -2.10
C PHE A 100 19.84 -0.84 -2.19
N LEU A 101 18.95 -0.43 -1.29
CA LEU A 101 18.55 0.97 -1.13
C LEU A 101 18.49 1.29 0.36
N GLN A 102 19.35 2.19 0.82
CA GLN A 102 19.37 2.68 2.19
C GLN A 102 18.61 4.02 2.26
N LYS A 103 17.57 4.11 3.10
CA LYS A 103 16.83 5.34 3.40
C LYS A 103 16.85 5.58 4.90
N GLY A 104 17.94 6.21 5.37
CA GLY A 104 18.18 6.39 6.80
C GLY A 104 18.22 5.04 7.52
N PRO A 105 17.43 4.82 8.58
CA PRO A 105 17.41 3.58 9.34
C PRO A 105 16.63 2.43 8.68
N ILE A 106 16.02 2.66 7.50
CA ILE A 106 15.25 1.64 6.76
C ILE A 106 16.06 1.21 5.54
N TYR A 107 16.41 -0.07 5.50
CA TYR A 107 17.09 -0.68 4.38
C TYR A 107 16.08 -1.50 3.56
N LEU A 108 16.15 -1.35 2.24
CA LEU A 108 15.31 -2.07 1.30
C LEU A 108 16.20 -2.84 0.34
N VAL A 109 15.85 -4.10 0.08
CA VAL A 109 16.65 -4.98 -0.76
C VAL A 109 15.75 -5.72 -1.75
N SER A 110 16.11 -5.68 -3.02
CA SER A 110 15.52 -6.50 -4.07
C SER A 110 16.45 -7.64 -4.42
N VAL A 111 15.97 -8.88 -4.39
CA VAL A 111 16.69 -10.06 -4.87
C VAL A 111 15.94 -10.60 -6.08
N SER A 112 16.43 -10.31 -7.27
CA SER A 112 15.72 -10.54 -8.53
C SER A 112 16.48 -11.42 -9.51
N ARG A 113 15.75 -12.28 -10.22
CA ARG A 113 16.18 -13.01 -11.42
C ARG A 113 15.44 -12.53 -12.68
N THR A 114 14.74 -11.40 -12.59
CA THR A 114 14.15 -10.75 -13.76
C THR A 114 15.26 -10.08 -14.60
N GLN A 115 14.90 -9.66 -15.81
CA GLN A 115 15.80 -8.91 -16.69
C GLN A 115 15.70 -7.40 -16.47
N GLU A 116 15.15 -6.96 -15.32
CA GLU A 116 14.97 -5.55 -15.01
C GLU A 116 16.35 -4.87 -14.77
N PRO A 117 16.57 -3.69 -15.35
CA PRO A 117 17.68 -2.81 -14.99
C PRO A 117 17.73 -2.53 -13.49
N SER A 118 18.93 -2.31 -12.96
CA SER A 118 19.10 -2.05 -11.52
C SER A 118 18.39 -0.76 -11.11
N ALA A 119 18.39 0.25 -11.98
CA ALA A 119 17.66 1.51 -11.78
C ALA A 119 16.14 1.28 -11.59
N ASP A 120 15.54 0.36 -12.35
CA ASP A 120 14.11 0.05 -12.25
C ASP A 120 13.79 -0.69 -10.95
N LEU A 121 14.70 -1.55 -10.47
CA LEU A 121 14.59 -2.17 -9.16
C LEU A 121 14.73 -1.14 -8.04
N VAL A 122 15.61 -0.15 -8.17
CA VAL A 122 15.71 0.97 -7.22
C VAL A 122 14.39 1.75 -7.17
N ILE A 123 13.79 2.09 -8.32
CA ILE A 123 12.50 2.78 -8.37
C ILE A 123 11.43 1.99 -7.60
N GLN A 124 11.37 0.66 -7.78
CA GLN A 124 10.42 -0.17 -7.04
C GLN A 124 10.67 -0.15 -5.52
N LEU A 125 11.93 -0.19 -5.08
CA LEU A 125 12.28 -0.04 -3.68
C LEU A 125 11.88 1.34 -3.16
N GLU A 126 12.04 2.41 -3.95
CA GLU A 126 11.59 3.75 -3.58
C GLU A 126 10.07 3.81 -3.38
N TYR A 127 9.28 3.15 -4.23
CA TYR A 127 7.83 3.04 -4.06
C TYR A 127 7.44 2.28 -2.79
N VAL A 128 8.15 1.19 -2.45
CA VAL A 128 7.94 0.45 -1.19
C VAL A 128 8.25 1.35 0.01
N HIS A 129 9.34 2.12 -0.04
CA HIS A 129 9.66 3.09 0.99
C HIS A 129 8.57 4.19 1.10
N SER A 130 8.12 4.73 -0.03
CA SER A 130 7.03 5.70 -0.05
C SER A 130 5.71 5.13 0.49
N GLN A 131 5.44 3.83 0.30
CA GLN A 131 4.29 3.16 0.93
C GLN A 131 4.42 3.14 2.46
N ILE A 132 5.60 2.86 3.01
CA ILE A 132 5.85 2.96 4.46
C ILE A 132 5.59 4.39 4.95
N LEU A 133 6.16 5.39 4.26
CA LEU A 133 5.95 6.79 4.62
C LEU A 133 4.49 7.21 4.52
N SER A 134 3.73 6.70 3.55
CA SER A 134 2.30 7.03 3.41
C SER A 134 1.45 6.60 4.61
N LEU A 135 1.91 5.55 5.32
CA LEU A 135 1.28 5.00 6.52
C LEU A 135 1.80 5.65 7.80
N LEU A 136 3.11 5.96 7.87
CA LEU A 136 3.78 6.32 9.13
C LEU A 136 4.40 7.72 9.17
N THR A 137 4.47 8.44 8.05
CA THR A 137 5.28 9.65 7.83
C THR A 137 6.79 9.41 7.97
N SER A 138 7.61 10.40 7.63
CA SER A 138 9.05 10.43 7.88
C SER A 138 9.41 10.49 9.37
N GLY A 139 8.42 10.73 10.25
CA GLY A 139 8.56 10.61 11.69
C GLY A 139 9.06 9.23 12.14
N VAL A 140 8.92 8.20 11.30
CA VAL A 140 9.52 6.88 11.50
C VAL A 140 11.03 6.92 11.70
N ASN A 141 11.75 7.83 11.03
CA ASN A 141 13.20 7.96 11.18
C ASN A 141 13.56 8.38 12.61
N ARG A 142 12.79 9.33 13.16
CA ARG A 142 12.95 9.77 14.55
C ARG A 142 12.64 8.67 15.56
N ILE A 143 11.74 7.73 15.23
CA ILE A 143 11.49 6.56 16.10
C ILE A 143 12.78 5.74 16.21
N PHE A 144 13.43 5.43 15.09
CA PHE A 144 14.68 4.67 15.09
C PHE A 144 15.87 5.43 15.70
N GLU A 145 15.96 6.75 15.52
CA GLU A 145 16.98 7.58 16.20
C GLU A 145 16.87 7.47 17.72
N ASN A 146 15.65 7.43 18.25
CA ASN A 146 15.43 7.31 19.70
C ASN A 146 15.49 5.85 20.19
N ARG A 147 15.11 4.90 19.34
CA ARG A 147 15.02 3.46 19.65
C ARG A 147 15.40 2.64 18.42
N ALA A 148 16.71 2.40 18.25
CA ALA A 148 17.24 1.66 17.11
C ALA A 148 16.70 0.21 17.04
N ASP A 149 16.30 -0.36 18.18
CA ASP A 149 15.73 -1.68 18.30
C ASP A 149 14.19 -1.71 18.21
N PHE A 150 13.54 -0.62 17.83
CA PHE A 150 12.08 -0.61 17.67
C PHE A 150 11.61 -1.59 16.59
N ASP A 151 10.54 -2.35 16.86
CA ASP A 151 9.91 -3.24 15.88
C ASP A 151 8.79 -2.53 15.13
N LEU A 152 9.08 -2.14 13.89
CA LEU A 152 8.16 -1.36 13.05
C LEU A 152 6.94 -2.14 12.60
N ARG A 153 6.99 -3.48 12.60
CA ARG A 153 5.89 -4.34 12.13
C ARG A 153 4.60 -4.07 12.88
N ASN A 154 4.71 -3.73 14.16
CA ASN A 154 3.56 -3.40 15.01
C ASN A 154 2.77 -2.18 14.49
N LEU A 155 3.43 -1.23 13.81
CA LEU A 155 2.77 -0.05 13.24
C LEU A 155 2.24 -0.30 11.82
N LEU A 156 2.73 -1.33 11.13
CA LEU A 156 2.33 -1.70 9.78
C LEU A 156 1.36 -2.89 9.75
N SER A 157 1.07 -3.50 10.89
CA SER A 157 0.16 -4.64 10.99
C SER A 157 -1.21 -4.30 10.39
N GLY A 158 -1.72 -5.18 9.53
CA GLY A 158 -2.99 -5.00 8.83
C GLY A 158 -2.89 -4.16 7.55
N THR A 159 -1.69 -3.73 7.15
CA THR A 159 -1.46 -2.97 5.91
C THR A 159 -0.75 -3.79 4.82
N GLU A 160 -0.50 -5.07 5.06
CA GLU A 160 0.31 -5.94 4.22
C GLU A 160 -0.23 -6.03 2.78
N LYS A 161 -1.56 -6.02 2.63
CA LYS A 161 -2.24 -5.99 1.33
C LYS A 161 -1.88 -4.77 0.49
N MET A 162 -1.63 -3.61 1.11
CA MET A 162 -1.21 -2.42 0.38
C MET A 162 0.16 -2.64 -0.28
N PHE A 163 1.08 -3.28 0.42
CA PHE A 163 2.39 -3.63 -0.14
C PHE A 163 2.27 -4.68 -1.24
N ASP A 164 1.48 -5.73 -1.03
CA ASP A 164 1.28 -6.78 -2.03
C ASP A 164 0.64 -6.24 -3.31
N ASN A 165 -0.39 -5.39 -3.18
CA ASN A 165 -1.04 -4.73 -4.31
C ASN A 165 -0.07 -3.80 -5.06
N LEU A 166 0.73 -3.01 -4.32
CA LEU A 166 1.72 -2.12 -4.93
C LEU A 166 2.79 -2.90 -5.70
N LEU A 167 3.31 -3.98 -5.12
CA LEU A 167 4.30 -4.84 -5.77
C LEU A 167 3.73 -5.57 -6.98
N SER A 168 2.49 -6.05 -6.89
CA SER A 168 1.79 -6.65 -8.03
C SER A 168 1.52 -5.64 -9.13
N PHE A 169 1.20 -4.38 -8.77
CA PHE A 169 1.02 -3.29 -9.73
C PHE A 169 2.33 -3.00 -10.49
N MET A 170 3.45 -2.84 -9.78
CA MET A 170 4.75 -2.57 -10.40
C MET A 170 5.28 -3.71 -11.28
N ASP A 171 4.81 -4.95 -11.07
CA ASP A 171 5.17 -6.08 -11.94
C ASP A 171 4.47 -6.05 -13.31
N HIS A 172 3.36 -5.31 -13.44
CA HIS A 172 2.50 -5.34 -14.63
C HIS A 172 2.27 -3.96 -15.26
N ASP A 173 2.72 -2.88 -14.62
CA ASP A 173 2.47 -1.51 -15.07
C ASP A 173 3.75 -0.68 -15.22
N ALA A 174 3.94 -0.12 -16.41
CA ALA A 174 5.10 0.70 -16.72
C ALA A 174 4.96 2.17 -16.29
N SER A 175 3.76 2.62 -15.85
CA SER A 175 3.50 4.01 -15.45
C SER A 175 4.40 4.48 -14.30
N VAL A 176 4.80 3.53 -13.45
CA VAL A 176 5.73 3.68 -12.32
C VAL A 176 7.09 4.18 -12.80
N PHE A 177 7.61 3.61 -13.90
CA PHE A 177 8.91 3.97 -14.47
C PHE A 177 8.84 5.20 -15.37
N ALA A 178 7.65 5.54 -15.87
CA ALA A 178 7.43 6.70 -16.73
C ALA A 178 7.03 7.98 -15.97
N ASP A 179 6.92 7.94 -14.63
CA ASP A 179 6.31 9.00 -13.80
C ASP A 179 4.97 9.46 -14.40
N ALA A 180 4.11 8.49 -14.73
CA ALA A 180 2.85 8.70 -15.44
C ALA A 180 1.65 8.14 -14.64
N ILE A 181 0.43 8.56 -15.00
CA ILE A 181 -0.82 8.09 -14.39
C ILE A 181 -1.81 7.65 -15.45
N HIS A 182 -2.43 6.49 -15.21
CA HIS A 182 -3.55 6.01 -16.01
C HIS A 182 -4.82 6.79 -15.70
N CYS A 183 -5.31 7.52 -16.70
CA CYS A 183 -6.63 8.10 -16.67
C CYS A 183 -7.62 7.17 -17.38
N LEU A 184 -8.83 7.01 -16.82
CA LEU A 184 -9.89 6.25 -17.49
C LEU A 184 -10.27 6.97 -18.81
N PRO A 185 -10.22 6.33 -19.98
CA PRO A 185 -10.67 6.94 -21.24
C PRO A 185 -12.17 7.26 -21.18
N LEU A 186 -12.53 8.51 -21.47
CA LEU A 186 -13.89 9.03 -21.38
C LEU A 186 -14.10 10.12 -22.42
N ASP A 187 -15.35 10.32 -22.83
CA ASP A 187 -15.75 11.47 -23.64
C ASP A 187 -15.38 12.79 -22.94
N ASP A 188 -14.86 13.72 -23.73
CA ASP A 188 -14.44 15.04 -23.25
C ASP A 188 -15.58 15.78 -22.53
N ALA A 189 -16.80 15.68 -23.07
CA ALA A 189 -18.00 16.26 -22.47
C ALA A 189 -18.28 15.69 -21.07
N VAL A 190 -18.15 14.37 -20.88
CA VAL A 190 -18.34 13.70 -19.60
C VAL A 190 -17.25 14.12 -18.62
N ARG A 191 -15.97 14.08 -19.03
CA ARG A 191 -14.86 14.48 -18.16
C ARG A 191 -14.97 15.94 -17.71
N LYS A 192 -15.35 16.85 -18.62
CA LYS A 192 -15.61 18.26 -18.31
C LYS A 192 -16.77 18.44 -17.35
N SER A 193 -17.85 17.68 -17.54
CA SER A 193 -19.01 17.67 -16.64
C SER A 193 -18.60 17.26 -15.21
N VAL A 194 -17.90 16.13 -15.06
CA VAL A 194 -17.37 15.66 -13.77
C VAL A 194 -16.45 16.71 -13.14
N GLY A 195 -15.55 17.30 -13.94
CA GLY A 195 -14.62 18.33 -13.45
C GLY A 195 -15.34 19.58 -12.96
N LYS A 196 -16.42 20.00 -13.64
CA LYS A 196 -17.26 21.12 -13.22
C LYS A 196 -17.97 20.82 -11.89
N ILE A 197 -18.59 19.64 -11.76
CA ILE A 197 -19.27 19.22 -10.52
C ILE A 197 -18.32 19.23 -9.32
N LEU A 198 -17.10 18.69 -9.49
CA LEU A 198 -16.06 18.73 -8.46
C LEU A 198 -15.68 20.16 -8.08
N MET A 199 -15.49 21.04 -9.08
CA MET A 199 -15.11 22.44 -8.86
C MET A 199 -16.22 23.26 -8.18
N ASP A 200 -17.49 23.01 -8.51
CA ASP A 200 -18.64 23.72 -7.94
C ASP A 200 -18.82 23.44 -6.44
N CYS A 201 -18.33 22.28 -5.97
CA CYS A 201 -18.37 21.91 -4.55
C CYS A 201 -17.09 22.28 -3.79
N ARG A 202 -16.14 22.98 -4.44
CA ARG A 202 -14.87 23.34 -3.82
C ARG A 202 -15.08 24.24 -2.60
N THR A 203 -14.42 23.89 -1.50
CA THR A 203 -14.33 24.72 -0.31
C THR A 203 -12.86 24.96 0.08
N PRO A 204 -12.55 25.92 0.97
CA PRO A 204 -11.18 26.15 1.42
C PRO A 204 -10.55 24.94 2.12
N SER A 205 -11.36 24.03 2.64
CA SER A 205 -10.89 22.80 3.30
C SER A 205 -10.62 21.66 2.32
N VAL A 206 -11.19 21.69 1.10
CA VAL A 206 -10.88 20.70 0.06
C VAL A 206 -9.57 21.09 -0.63
N TRP A 207 -8.51 20.37 -0.29
CA TRP A 207 -7.20 20.55 -0.90
C TRP A 207 -7.10 19.79 -2.22
N TYR A 208 -7.41 18.49 -2.20
CA TYR A 208 -7.55 17.66 -3.40
C TYR A 208 -8.94 17.04 -3.45
N GLY A 209 -9.46 16.83 -4.66
CA GLY A 209 -10.69 16.08 -4.87
C GLY A 209 -10.59 15.26 -6.15
N MET A 210 -10.94 13.99 -6.09
CA MET A 210 -10.80 13.11 -7.23
C MET A 210 -11.91 12.08 -7.32
N ILE A 211 -12.27 11.75 -8.56
CA ILE A 211 -13.08 10.59 -8.88
C ILE A 211 -12.15 9.53 -9.45
N VAL A 212 -12.22 8.33 -8.91
CA VAL A 212 -11.52 7.14 -9.36
C VAL A 212 -12.58 6.16 -9.82
N ALA A 213 -12.40 5.59 -11.01
CA ALA A 213 -13.28 4.54 -11.50
C ALA A 213 -12.48 3.40 -12.10
N LYS A 214 -12.85 2.16 -11.77
CA LYS A 214 -12.14 0.95 -12.23
C LYS A 214 -10.62 1.03 -12.00
N HIS A 215 -10.21 1.49 -10.82
CA HIS A 215 -8.81 1.66 -10.43
C HIS A 215 -8.04 2.75 -11.21
N GLN A 216 -8.72 3.55 -12.05
CA GLN A 216 -8.11 4.60 -12.88
C GLN A 216 -8.65 5.98 -12.53
N LEU A 217 -7.84 7.01 -12.75
CA LEU A 217 -8.24 8.40 -12.45
C LEU A 217 -9.27 8.91 -13.48
N VAL A 218 -10.42 9.38 -13.01
CA VAL A 218 -11.43 10.03 -13.88
C VAL A 218 -11.18 11.54 -13.93
N ASN A 219 -11.05 12.19 -12.78
CA ASN A 219 -10.78 13.62 -12.70
C ASN A 219 -10.12 13.98 -11.38
N LEU A 220 -9.33 15.06 -11.36
CA LEU A 220 -8.61 15.58 -10.20
C LEU A 220 -8.72 17.10 -10.16
N ILE A 221 -9.27 17.63 -9.06
CA ILE A 221 -9.18 19.03 -8.69
C ILE A 221 -8.05 19.21 -7.66
N ARG A 222 -7.26 20.27 -7.84
CA ARG A 222 -6.09 20.56 -7.01
C ARG A 222 -5.75 22.05 -6.98
N PRO A 223 -4.97 22.54 -6.00
CA PRO A 223 -4.48 23.90 -6.00
C PRO A 223 -3.42 24.07 -7.09
N ARG A 224 -3.41 25.20 -7.80
CA ARG A 224 -2.48 25.44 -8.91
C ARG A 224 -1.00 25.35 -8.52
N LYS A 225 -0.67 25.79 -7.30
CA LYS A 225 0.71 25.84 -6.78
C LYS A 225 1.20 24.51 -6.19
N HIS A 226 0.30 23.54 -6.00
CA HIS A 226 0.60 22.27 -5.36
C HIS A 226 0.11 21.13 -6.26
N PRO A 227 0.83 20.85 -7.35
CA PRO A 227 0.51 19.70 -8.18
C PRO A 227 0.73 18.42 -7.38
N LEU A 228 -0.26 17.53 -7.41
CA LEU A 228 -0.07 16.17 -6.92
C LEU A 228 0.72 15.37 -7.95
N LEU A 229 1.84 14.77 -7.52
CA LEU A 229 2.77 14.05 -8.37
C LEU A 229 2.34 12.60 -8.58
N PRO A 230 2.76 11.94 -9.70
CA PRO A 230 2.34 10.58 -10.04
C PRO A 230 2.62 9.55 -8.93
N GLY A 231 3.81 9.59 -8.32
CA GLY A 231 4.12 8.71 -7.19
C GLY A 231 3.09 8.77 -6.04
N ASP A 232 2.68 9.96 -5.62
CA ASP A 232 1.65 10.10 -4.57
C ASP A 232 0.26 9.67 -5.07
N LEU A 233 -0.06 9.90 -6.34
CA LEU A 233 -1.31 9.41 -6.94
C LEU A 233 -1.36 7.88 -7.00
N HIS A 234 -0.27 7.20 -7.32
CA HIS A 234 -0.19 5.74 -7.26
C HIS A 234 -0.44 5.22 -5.84
N LEU A 235 0.13 5.85 -4.82
CA LEU A 235 -0.12 5.49 -3.41
C LEU A 235 -1.60 5.69 -3.03
N ILE A 236 -2.21 6.79 -3.47
CA ILE A 236 -3.64 7.04 -3.26
C ILE A 236 -4.50 5.97 -3.94
N LEU A 237 -4.23 5.66 -5.20
CA LEU A 237 -4.98 4.64 -5.94
C LEU A 237 -4.82 3.28 -5.24
N ASN A 238 -3.59 2.92 -4.88
CA ASN A 238 -3.32 1.70 -4.14
C ASN A 238 -4.06 1.65 -2.79
N PHE A 239 -4.10 2.77 -2.07
CA PHE A 239 -4.82 2.91 -0.80
C PHE A 239 -6.32 2.66 -0.97
N ILE A 240 -6.97 3.34 -1.92
CA ILE A 240 -8.40 3.18 -2.23
C ILE A 240 -8.72 1.72 -2.61
N ASN A 241 -7.85 1.09 -3.40
CA ASN A 241 -8.04 -0.25 -3.92
C ASN A 241 -7.79 -1.35 -2.86
N SER A 242 -6.99 -1.04 -1.84
CA SER A 242 -6.64 -2.00 -0.78
C SER A 242 -7.66 -2.02 0.36
N GLY A 243 -8.42 -0.94 0.57
CA GLY A 243 -9.38 -0.82 1.66
C GLY A 243 -10.76 -1.43 1.33
N ALA A 244 -10.94 -2.71 1.64
CA ALA A 244 -12.25 -3.38 1.48
C ALA A 244 -13.36 -2.71 2.33
N SER A 245 -13.00 -2.14 3.49
CA SER A 245 -13.91 -1.41 4.37
C SER A 245 -14.48 -0.13 3.77
N PHE A 246 -13.81 0.46 2.77
CA PHE A 246 -14.24 1.72 2.16
C PHE A 246 -15.50 1.57 1.32
N LYS A 247 -15.84 0.36 0.87
CA LYS A 247 -16.99 0.13 -0.01
C LYS A 247 -18.34 0.23 0.71
N THR A 248 -18.38 0.11 2.04
CA THR A 248 -19.66 0.00 2.77
C THR A 248 -20.13 1.31 3.38
N ASN A 249 -19.22 2.23 3.73
CA ASN A 249 -19.54 3.48 4.42
C ASN A 249 -18.60 4.62 4.01
N GLU A 250 -19.01 5.86 4.34
CA GLU A 250 -18.12 7.02 4.30
C GLU A 250 -16.96 6.80 5.28
N THR A 251 -15.72 7.00 4.82
CA THR A 251 -14.51 6.79 5.62
C THR A 251 -13.75 8.09 5.80
N TRP A 252 -13.28 8.35 7.02
CA TRP A 252 -12.37 9.44 7.36
C TRP A 252 -11.07 8.87 7.91
N THR A 253 -9.97 9.04 7.18
CA THR A 253 -8.70 8.40 7.52
C THR A 253 -7.52 9.31 7.23
N PRO A 254 -6.47 9.32 8.06
CA PRO A 254 -5.23 10.00 7.72
C PRO A 254 -4.53 9.31 6.55
N ILE A 255 -3.80 10.08 5.75
CA ILE A 255 -2.87 9.61 4.72
C ILE A 255 -1.68 10.57 4.63
N CYS A 256 -0.47 10.04 4.54
CA CYS A 256 0.70 10.85 4.20
C CYS A 256 1.00 10.74 2.70
N LEU A 257 1.36 11.84 2.07
CA LEU A 257 1.72 11.91 0.65
C LEU A 257 3.19 12.33 0.58
N PRO A 258 4.13 11.36 0.51
CA PRO A 258 5.55 11.63 0.77
C PRO A 258 6.19 12.66 -0.16
N ARG A 259 5.77 12.74 -1.43
CA ARG A 259 6.33 13.75 -2.34
C ARG A 259 5.71 15.13 -2.16
N PHE A 260 4.53 15.22 -1.56
CA PHE A 260 3.89 16.48 -1.20
C PHE A 260 4.40 17.02 0.15
N ASN A 261 4.32 16.20 1.21
CA ASN A 261 4.83 16.50 2.55
C ASN A 261 4.94 15.19 3.33
N ASP A 262 6.18 14.70 3.49
CA ASP A 262 6.47 13.46 4.21
C ASP A 262 6.37 13.59 5.74
N GLN A 263 6.32 14.81 6.29
CA GLN A 263 6.34 15.06 7.75
C GLN A 263 4.96 15.02 8.42
N GLY A 264 3.88 14.95 7.65
CA GLY A 264 2.53 15.15 8.19
C GLY A 264 1.47 14.34 7.47
N PHE A 265 0.36 14.16 8.18
CA PHE A 265 -0.83 13.56 7.62
C PHE A 265 -1.75 14.62 7.02
N LEU A 266 -2.29 14.29 5.85
CA LEU A 266 -3.53 14.84 5.35
C LEU A 266 -4.69 13.96 5.83
N HIS A 267 -5.91 14.45 5.70
CA HIS A 267 -7.10 13.68 6.04
C HIS A 267 -7.98 13.46 4.82
N SER A 268 -8.29 12.19 4.59
CA SER A 268 -9.03 11.74 3.42
C SER A 268 -10.43 11.31 3.79
N TYR A 269 -11.39 11.94 3.12
CA TYR A 269 -12.77 11.50 3.07
C TYR A 269 -12.94 10.62 1.84
N ILE A 270 -13.39 9.38 2.03
CA ILE A 270 -13.56 8.39 0.97
C ILE A 270 -15.01 7.91 0.97
N LYS A 271 -15.63 7.88 -0.20
CA LYS A 271 -16.98 7.33 -0.40
C LYS A 271 -17.10 6.68 -1.76
N TYR A 272 -17.50 5.41 -1.78
CA TYR A 272 -17.90 4.75 -3.01
C TYR A 272 -19.31 5.23 -3.41
N LEU A 273 -19.43 5.75 -4.62
CA LEU A 273 -20.67 6.22 -5.23
C LEU A 273 -21.36 5.12 -6.04
N ALA A 274 -20.58 4.15 -6.52
CA ALA A 274 -21.01 2.90 -7.14
C ALA A 274 -19.92 1.83 -6.89
N ASP A 275 -20.15 0.57 -7.28
CA ASP A 275 -19.26 -0.58 -6.97
C ASP A 275 -17.79 -0.33 -7.32
N ASP A 276 -17.55 0.37 -8.44
CA ASP A 276 -16.23 0.69 -8.97
C ASP A 276 -16.01 2.20 -9.13
N VAL A 277 -16.83 3.07 -8.53
CA VAL A 277 -16.68 4.53 -8.61
C VAL A 277 -16.47 5.09 -7.21
N CYS A 278 -15.29 5.62 -6.94
CA CYS A 278 -14.88 6.15 -5.65
C CYS A 278 -14.64 7.67 -5.75
N LEU A 279 -15.25 8.42 -4.83
CA LEU A 279 -14.91 9.81 -4.55
C LEU A 279 -13.92 9.86 -3.38
N MET A 280 -12.81 10.57 -3.57
CA MET A 280 -11.88 10.92 -2.50
C MET A 280 -11.70 12.43 -2.43
N LEU A 281 -11.91 13.00 -1.25
CA LEU A 281 -11.61 14.40 -0.93
C LEU A 281 -10.53 14.44 0.14
N VAL A 282 -9.55 15.30 -0.02
CA VAL A 282 -8.39 15.40 0.88
C VAL A 282 -8.32 16.80 1.46
N SER A 283 -8.18 16.88 2.78
CA SER A 283 -8.04 18.12 3.55
C SER A 283 -6.70 18.14 4.31
N THR A 284 -6.17 19.34 4.52
CA THR A 284 -5.05 19.59 5.45
C THR A 284 -5.51 19.75 6.90
N LYS A 285 -6.82 19.74 7.14
CA LYS A 285 -7.46 19.98 8.44
C LYS A 285 -8.22 18.75 8.92
N GLN A 286 -7.95 18.34 10.16
CA GLN A 286 -8.53 17.13 10.78
C GLN A 286 -10.03 17.27 11.06
N GLU A 287 -10.48 18.49 11.33
CA GLU A 287 -11.84 18.85 11.74
C GLU A 287 -12.82 19.04 10.56
N SER A 288 -12.35 18.94 9.31
CA SER A 288 -13.15 19.23 8.12
C SER A 288 -14.08 18.10 7.66
N PHE A 289 -14.25 17.03 8.46
CA PHE A 289 -15.08 15.88 8.10
C PHE A 289 -16.49 16.27 7.63
N TYR A 290 -17.21 17.07 8.42
CA TYR A 290 -18.60 17.44 8.11
C TYR A 290 -18.73 18.32 6.86
N GLU A 291 -17.75 19.21 6.65
CA GLU A 291 -17.67 20.06 5.46
C GLU A 291 -17.45 19.20 4.20
N LEU A 292 -16.52 18.24 4.26
CA LEU A 292 -16.22 17.32 3.16
C LEU A 292 -17.37 16.33 2.91
N SER A 293 -18.06 15.83 3.94
CA SER A 293 -19.25 14.98 3.78
C SER A 293 -20.39 15.73 3.07
N THR A 294 -20.60 17.01 3.42
CA THR A 294 -21.59 17.85 2.73
C THR A 294 -21.21 18.10 1.27
N CYS A 295 -19.93 18.38 1.01
CA CYS A 295 -19.37 18.50 -0.34
C CYS A 295 -19.59 17.20 -1.15
N ALA A 296 -19.27 16.06 -0.55
CA ALA A 296 -19.41 14.75 -1.18
C ALA A 296 -20.86 14.41 -1.56
N LYS A 297 -21.84 14.77 -0.71
CA LYS A 297 -23.27 14.61 -1.03
C LYS A 297 -23.65 15.42 -2.28
N LYS A 298 -23.27 16.70 -2.34
CA LYS A 298 -23.53 17.54 -3.52
C LYS A 298 -22.87 17.00 -4.80
N ILE A 299 -21.65 16.47 -4.67
CA ILE A 299 -20.95 15.83 -5.80
C ILE A 299 -21.70 14.58 -6.25
N ALA A 300 -22.13 13.73 -5.33
CA ALA A 300 -22.89 12.52 -5.64
C ALA A 300 -24.19 12.87 -6.39
N ASP A 301 -25.00 13.79 -5.84
CA ASP A 301 -26.25 14.26 -6.45
C ASP A 301 -25.98 14.83 -7.86
N GLY A 302 -24.93 15.64 -8.01
CA GLY A 302 -24.54 16.21 -9.29
C GLY A 302 -24.15 15.15 -10.33
N LEU A 303 -23.46 14.08 -9.92
CA LEU A 303 -23.04 13.00 -10.81
C LEU A 303 -24.22 12.11 -11.23
N GLU A 304 -25.14 11.82 -10.32
CA GLU A 304 -26.36 11.05 -10.62
C GLU A 304 -27.21 11.75 -11.69
N VAL A 305 -27.37 13.07 -11.57
CA VAL A 305 -28.19 13.88 -12.50
C VAL A 305 -27.53 14.06 -13.87
N ASN A 306 -26.22 14.33 -13.90
CA ASN A 306 -25.55 14.83 -15.12
C ASN A 306 -24.69 13.80 -15.85
N VAL A 307 -24.31 12.70 -15.20
CA VAL A 307 -23.34 11.72 -15.74
C VAL A 307 -23.90 10.30 -15.82
N CYS A 308 -24.89 9.97 -14.97
CA CYS A 308 -25.47 8.62 -14.83
C CYS A 308 -24.41 7.57 -14.41
N LEU A 309 -24.35 7.27 -13.12
CA LEU A 309 -23.35 6.38 -12.51
C LEU A 309 -23.63 4.87 -12.69
N LYS A 310 -24.33 4.46 -13.76
CA LYS A 310 -24.65 3.04 -14.02
C LYS A 310 -23.57 2.33 -14.82
#